data_AF-A0A4Y2RY45-F1
#
_entry.id   AF-A0A4Y2RY45-F1
#
_cell.length_a   1.000
_cell.length_b   1.000
_cell.length_c   1.000
_cell.angle_alpha   90.00
_cell.angle_beta   90.00
_cell.angle_gamma   90.00
#
_symmetry.space_group_name_H-M   'P 1'
#
loop_
_entity.id
_entity.type
_entity.pdbx_description
1 polymer ?
#
loop_
_entity_poly.entity_id
_entity_poly.type
_entity_poly.pdbx_seq_one_letter_code
_entity_poly.pdbx_strand_id
1 'polypeptide(L)'
;MGALIRLETTLTGDRYLSILSDHLHSFMSIVHSDGLGQFQQDNATPHASRVATKWLQEHSSDFRHFHWSPKSPEMSNIEDIRDALLHAVEN
;
A
#
# COMPACT_ATOMS: atom_id res chain seq x y z
N MET A 1 3.50 -13.12 -4.07
CA MET A 1 2.19 -12.54 -3.69
C MET A 1 2.26 -12.20 -2.20
N GLY A 2 1.96 -10.95 -1.84
CA GLY A 2 1.99 -10.48 -0.44
C GLY A 2 0.73 -10.87 0.35
N ALA A 3 0.61 -10.36 1.58
CA ALA A 3 -0.56 -10.61 2.44
C ALA A 3 -1.76 -9.73 2.06
N LEU A 4 -2.97 -10.30 2.12
CA LEU A 4 -4.23 -9.56 2.12
C LEU A 4 -4.69 -9.33 3.55
N ILE A 5 -4.96 -8.08 3.92
CA ILE A 5 -5.39 -7.70 5.27
C ILE A 5 -6.87 -7.32 5.21
N ARG A 6 -7.70 -8.04 5.96
CA ARG A 6 -9.14 -7.74 6.06
C ARG A 6 -9.34 -6.59 7.05
N LEU A 7 -10.08 -5.56 6.61
CA LEU A 7 -10.47 -4.43 7.46
C LEU A 7 -11.94 -4.57 7.87
N GLU A 8 -12.21 -4.47 9.17
CA GLU A 8 -13.57 -4.54 9.71
C GLU A 8 -14.27 -3.17 9.79
N THR A 9 -13.52 -2.08 9.65
CA THR A 9 -14.05 -0.71 9.64
C THR A 9 -13.47 0.09 8.50
N THR A 10 -14.04 1.26 8.25
CA THR A 10 -13.48 2.26 7.34
C THR A 10 -12.01 2.53 7.65
N LEU A 11 -11.19 2.57 6.61
CA LEU A 11 -9.77 2.90 6.69
C LEU A 11 -9.60 4.39 6.98
N THR A 12 -8.88 4.72 8.05
CA THR A 12 -8.46 6.09 8.39
C THR A 12 -6.96 6.24 8.19
N GLY A 13 -6.46 7.48 8.17
CA GLY A 13 -5.01 7.73 8.07
C GLY A 13 -4.21 7.05 9.18
N ASP A 14 -4.70 7.07 10.42
CA ASP A 14 -4.00 6.46 11.57
C ASP A 14 -4.02 4.93 11.51
N ARG A 15 -5.14 4.33 11.06
CA ARG A 15 -5.20 2.88 10.82
C ARG A 15 -4.29 2.47 9.68
N TYR A 16 -4.23 3.28 8.63
CA TYR A 16 -3.32 3.04 7.51
C TYR A 16 -1.86 3.11 7.95
N LEU A 17 -1.49 4.09 8.77
CA LEU A 17 -0.16 4.18 9.37
C LEU A 17 0.21 2.93 10.17
N SER A 18 -0.76 2.37 10.93
CA SER A 18 -0.54 1.13 11.68
C SER A 18 -0.24 -0.04 10.73
N ILE A 19 -1.00 -0.17 9.63
CA ILE A 19 -0.75 -1.20 8.60
C ILE A 19 0.62 -1.03 7.95
N LEU A 20 1.01 0.20 7.62
CA LEU A 20 2.33 0.49 7.05
C LEU A 20 3.46 0.07 8.01
N SER A 21 3.32 0.38 9.29
CA SER A 21 4.33 0.06 10.30
C SER A 21 4.41 -1.44 10.59
N ASP A 22 3.26 -2.07 10.84
CA ASP A 22 3.19 -3.46 11.31
C ASP A 22 3.43 -4.47 10.20
N HIS A 23 3.04 -4.14 8.96
CA HIS A 23 3.06 -5.09 7.86
C HIS A 23 4.01 -4.67 6.73
N LEU A 24 3.92 -3.44 6.23
CA LEU A 24 4.72 -3.03 5.07
C LEU A 24 6.21 -2.97 5.40
N HIS A 25 6.59 -2.28 6.48
CA HIS A 25 8.00 -2.11 6.84
C HIS A 25 8.68 -3.46 7.11
N SER A 26 8.03 -4.34 7.88
CA SER A 26 8.52 -5.69 8.13
C SER A 26 8.66 -6.50 6.83
N PHE A 27 7.65 -6.46 5.95
CA PHE A 27 7.70 -7.14 4.66
C PHE A 27 8.85 -6.64 3.79
N MET A 28 9.03 -5.33 3.68
CA MET A 28 10.12 -4.72 2.90
C MET A 28 11.49 -5.10 3.46
N SER A 29 11.67 -5.10 4.77
CA SER A 29 12.94 -5.51 5.39
C SER A 29 13.31 -6.97 5.10
N ILE A 30 12.33 -7.87 5.04
CA ILE A 30 12.56 -9.30 4.80
C ILE A 30 12.75 -9.61 3.31
N VAL A 31 11.89 -9.05 2.44
CA VAL A 31 11.84 -9.39 1.01
C VAL A 31 12.79 -8.52 0.18
N HIS A 32 13.01 -7.27 0.60
CA HIS A 32 13.78 -6.25 -0.11
C HIS A 32 14.86 -5.65 0.81
N SER A 33 15.63 -6.51 1.46
CA SER A 33 16.70 -6.11 2.39
C SER A 33 17.82 -5.28 1.74
N ASP A 34 17.86 -5.19 0.42
CA ASP A 34 18.78 -4.37 -0.36
C ASP A 34 18.35 -2.90 -0.50
N GLY A 35 17.16 -2.54 0.02
CA GLY A 35 16.59 -1.20 -0.07
C GLY A 35 16.05 -0.83 -1.46
N LEU A 36 16.04 -1.78 -2.41
CA LEU A 36 15.58 -1.55 -3.78
C LEU A 36 14.08 -1.82 -3.95
N GLY A 37 13.41 -2.27 -2.89
CA GLY A 37 11.98 -2.49 -2.84
C GLY A 37 11.20 -1.24 -3.28
N GLN A 38 10.09 -1.47 -3.99
CA GLN A 38 9.21 -0.41 -4.45
C GLN A 38 7.81 -0.61 -3.86
N PHE A 39 7.32 0.42 -3.19
CA PHE A 39 5.97 0.47 -2.67
C PHE A 39 5.08 1.33 -3.58
N GLN A 40 3.97 0.77 -4.03
CA GLN A 40 2.93 1.48 -4.80
C GLN A 40 1.63 1.47 -3.99
N GLN A 41 0.96 2.62 -3.98
CA GLN A 41 -0.39 2.81 -3.46
C GLN A 41 -1.16 3.77 -4.36
N ASP A 42 -2.49 3.73 -4.30
CA ASP A 42 -3.35 4.72 -4.93
C ASP A 42 -3.36 6.05 -4.12
N ASN A 43 -4.12 7.05 -4.61
CA ASN A 43 -4.25 8.37 -3.97
C ASN A 43 -5.52 8.51 -3.11
N ALA A 44 -6.06 7.42 -2.54
CA ALA A 44 -7.19 7.48 -1.63
C ALA A 44 -6.88 8.37 -0.41
N THR A 45 -7.92 9.00 0.18
CA THR A 45 -7.75 9.96 1.28
C THR A 45 -6.92 9.45 2.47
N PRO A 46 -7.04 8.19 2.94
CA PRO A 46 -6.19 7.67 4.01
C PRO A 46 -4.70 7.59 3.62
N HIS A 47 -4.42 7.24 2.37
CA HIS A 47 -3.07 7.11 1.79
C HIS A 47 -2.40 8.48 1.61
N ALA A 48 -3.18 9.48 1.19
CA ALA A 48 -2.75 10.87 1.06
C ALA A 48 -2.78 11.66 2.39
N SER A 49 -3.08 11.00 3.52
CA SER A 49 -3.11 11.67 4.82
C SER A 49 -1.72 12.17 5.23
N ARG A 50 -1.68 13.22 6.05
CA ARG A 50 -0.41 13.81 6.53
C ARG A 50 0.43 12.80 7.31
N VAL A 51 -0.22 11.95 8.10
CA VAL A 51 0.46 10.93 8.92
C VAL A 51 1.09 9.84 8.04
N ALA A 52 0.36 9.36 7.03
CA ALA A 52 0.85 8.36 6.08
C ALA A 52 2.01 8.91 5.22
N THR A 53 1.82 10.11 4.67
CA THR A 53 2.85 10.76 3.84
C THR A 53 4.14 11.00 4.63
N LYS A 54 4.02 11.46 5.88
CA LYS A 54 5.17 11.69 6.75
C LYS A 54 5.93 10.39 7.03
N TRP A 55 5.22 9.31 7.36
CA TRP A 55 5.84 8.02 7.62
C TRP A 55 6.59 7.47 6.41
N LEU A 56 6.01 7.60 5.21
CA LEU A 56 6.66 7.18 3.95
C LEU A 56 7.93 8.00 3.64
N GLN A 57 7.95 9.28 4.01
CA GLN A 57 9.14 10.12 3.88
C GLN A 57 10.24 9.69 4.86
N GLU A 58 9.87 9.40 6.11
CA GLU A 58 10.80 8.93 7.15
C GLU A 58 11.48 7.60 6.78
N HIS A 59 10.78 6.72 6.06
CA HIS A 59 11.29 5.40 5.64
C HIS A 59 11.77 5.35 4.18
N SER A 60 12.02 6.51 3.56
CA SER A 60 12.45 6.59 2.15
C SER A 60 13.85 6.01 1.88
N SER A 61 14.64 5.75 2.91
CA SER A 61 15.91 5.00 2.81
C SER A 61 15.72 3.50 2.66
N ASP A 62 14.60 2.97 3.17
CA ASP A 62 14.39 1.54 3.31
C ASP A 62 13.72 0.94 2.08
N PHE A 63 12.93 1.75 1.38
CA PHE A 63 12.29 1.40 0.11
C PHE A 63 11.89 2.67 -0.63
N ARG A 64 11.67 2.54 -1.94
CA ARG A 64 11.20 3.64 -2.78
C ARG A 64 9.69 3.65 -2.84
N HIS A 65 9.08 4.79 -2.55
CA HIS A 65 7.67 5.02 -2.80
C HIS A 65 7.46 5.46 -4.25
N PHE A 66 6.70 4.69 -5.02
CA PHE A 66 6.35 5.02 -6.39
C PHE A 66 5.23 6.07 -6.38
N HIS A 67 5.54 7.29 -6.81
CA HIS A 67 4.55 8.35 -6.89
C HIS A 67 3.64 8.13 -8.10
N TRP A 68 2.41 7.68 -7.84
CA TRP A 68 1.42 7.47 -8.89
C TRP A 68 0.64 8.74 -9.21
N SER A 69 0.39 9.00 -10.51
CA SER A 69 -0.44 10.13 -10.92
C SER A 69 -1.91 9.84 -10.58
N PRO A 70 -2.66 10.79 -9.97
CA PRO A 70 -4.07 10.60 -9.60
C PRO A 70 -5.01 10.29 -10.77
N LYS A 71 -4.57 10.53 -12.01
CA LYS A 71 -5.40 10.43 -13.23
C LYS A 71 -5.35 9.06 -13.92
N SER A 72 -4.72 8.05 -13.31
CA SER A 72 -4.53 6.75 -13.97
C SER A 72 -4.86 5.55 -13.07
N PRO A 73 -6.12 5.39 -12.62
CA PRO A 73 -6.55 4.21 -11.86
C PRO A 73 -6.45 2.90 -12.68
N GLU A 74 -6.69 2.98 -13.98
CA GLU A 74 -6.69 1.84 -14.93
C GLU A 74 -5.33 1.14 -15.13
N MET A 75 -4.25 1.72 -14.62
CA MET A 75 -2.89 1.20 -14.78
C MET A 75 -2.33 0.58 -13.48
N SER A 76 -3.12 0.51 -12.40
CA SER A 76 -2.70 -0.14 -11.17
C SER A 76 -3.01 -1.63 -11.23
N ASN A 77 -1.99 -2.46 -10.96
CA ASN A 77 -2.15 -3.89 -10.68
C ASN A 77 -3.11 -4.19 -9.52
N ILE A 78 -3.44 -3.19 -8.68
CA ILE A 78 -4.41 -3.31 -7.59
C ILE A 78 -5.83 -3.54 -8.15
N GLU A 79 -6.22 -2.85 -9.22
CA GLU A 79 -7.54 -3.04 -9.83
C GLU A 79 -7.65 -4.42 -10.49
N ASP A 80 -6.61 -4.87 -11.20
CA ASP A 80 -6.59 -6.23 -11.78
C ASP A 80 -6.72 -7.32 -10.70
N ILE A 81 -6.03 -7.15 -9.56
CA ILE A 81 -6.15 -8.07 -8.42
C ILE A 81 -7.54 -7.98 -7.78
N ARG A 82 -8.10 -6.78 -7.65
CA ARG A 82 -9.45 -6.57 -7.10
C ARG A 82 -10.51 -7.24 -7.97
N ASP A 83 -10.41 -7.10 -9.29
CA ASP A 83 -11.33 -7.70 -10.25
C ASP A 83 -11.23 -9.23 -10.24
N ALA A 84 -10.00 -9.77 -10.21
CA ALA A 84 -9.78 -11.22 -10.07
C ALA A 84 -10.36 -11.77 -8.75
N LEU A 85 -10.20 -11.03 -7.64
CA LEU A 85 -10.78 -11.40 -6.36
C LEU A 85 -12.31 -11.32 -6.36
N LEU A 86 -12.90 -10.30 -6.98
CA LEU A 86 -14.35 -10.16 -7.11
C LEU A 86 -14.94 -11.33 -7.90
N HIS A 87 -14.36 -11.65 -9.05
CA HIS A 87 -14.77 -12.78 -9.88
C HIS A 87 -14.62 -14.14 -9.15
N ALA A 88 -13.61 -14.28 -8.28
CA ALA A 88 -13.43 -15.50 -7.49
C ALA A 88 -14.46 -15.65 -6.35
N VAL A 89 -15.04 -14.55 -5.86
CA VAL A 89 -16.05 -14.54 -4.79
C VAL A 89 -17.48 -14.66 -5.34
N GLU A 90 -17.71 -14.23 -6.58
CA GLU A 90 -19.02 -14.31 -7.25
C GLU A 90 -19.34 -15.69 -7.87
N ASN A 91 -18.44 -16.67 -7.75
CA ASN A 91 -18.65 -18.07 -8.16
C ASN A 91 -18.98 -19.00 -6.99
#